data_AF-A0A4T0V9W5-F1
#
_entry.id   AF-A0A4T0V9W5-F1
#
_cell.length_a   1.000
_cell.length_b   1.000
_cell.length_c   1.000
_cell.angle_alpha   90.00
_cell.angle_beta   90.00
_cell.angle_gamma   90.00
#
_symmetry.space_group_name_H-M   'P 1'
#
loop_
_entity.id
_entity.type
_entity.pdbx_description
1 polymer ?
#
loop_
_entity_poly.entity_id
_entity_poly.type
_entity_poly.pdbx_seq_one_letter_code
_entity_poly.pdbx_strand_id
1 'polypeptide(L)'
;MTSPHEIFDTLVLPYLNHAVRMYEASYASVADIEAGMVFGCGYAQGPLTLIDELGAGTVRDRLAKRYAETGDHLHQPAELLERLAAEGGTFAELGAGAGAEAPELKREIASVGVVGTGTMASGIAQVFAQSGYEVVVVGRSEEKLAGVTRYVTKNLDRAIEKGKSTEEDKVAVLGRITGATAREALADVDIVVEAIAEDLDVKLDLFRDLDGICKQGAILATTTSSLSITQLGAATDRPADVIGMHFFNPAPVMKLVEVVTTPATSAEVDETVKALCAKVRKVAVSCGDRSGFIVNCLLFPYLNDAVLLAESGVELATIDAAIKETAGFPMGPFELLDVVGNDVSLAIQKELYAEFKEPGFAPAAMLEAKVAAGELGRKTKVGFHRY
;
A
#
# COMPACT_ATOMS: atom_id res chain seq x y z
N MET A 1 24.96 -22.94 -11.71
CA MET A 1 23.64 -22.36 -11.96
C MET A 1 22.93 -22.32 -10.63
N THR A 2 22.44 -21.16 -10.21
CA THR A 2 21.65 -21.02 -8.98
C THR A 2 20.35 -21.80 -9.12
N SER A 3 20.06 -22.67 -8.16
CA SER A 3 18.86 -23.51 -8.17
C SER A 3 17.61 -22.70 -7.76
N PRO A 4 16.39 -23.14 -8.14
CA PRO A 4 15.15 -22.49 -7.69
C PRO A 4 15.02 -22.39 -6.16
N HIS A 5 15.50 -23.39 -5.42
CA HIS A 5 15.52 -23.36 -3.96
C HIS A 5 16.48 -22.31 -3.39
N GLU A 6 17.66 -22.13 -4.00
CA GLU A 6 18.59 -21.05 -3.60
C GLU A 6 18.03 -19.65 -3.92
N ILE A 7 17.26 -19.51 -5.01
CA ILE A 7 16.54 -18.26 -5.33
C ILE A 7 15.46 -17.99 -4.29
N PHE A 8 14.67 -19.01 -3.92
CA PHE A 8 13.69 -18.91 -2.84
C PHE A 8 14.35 -18.51 -1.53
N ASP A 9 15.44 -19.17 -1.14
CA ASP A 9 16.19 -18.85 0.08
C ASP A 9 16.70 -17.41 0.05
N THR A 10 17.03 -16.93 -1.14
CA THR A 10 17.59 -15.60 -1.32
C THR A 10 16.59 -14.49 -1.25
N LEU A 11 15.40 -14.69 -1.81
CA LEU A 11 14.41 -13.62 -1.96
C LEU A 11 13.26 -13.74 -0.97
N VAL A 12 12.82 -14.97 -0.68
CA VAL A 12 11.57 -15.20 0.07
C VAL A 12 11.85 -15.29 1.56
N LEU A 13 12.93 -15.93 2.01
CA LEU A 13 13.21 -16.01 3.45
C LEU A 13 13.41 -14.65 4.12
N PRO A 14 14.16 -13.68 3.55
CA PRO A 14 14.28 -12.35 4.15
C PRO A 14 12.94 -11.61 4.21
N TYR A 15 12.14 -11.72 3.14
CA TYR A 15 10.76 -11.21 3.09
C TYR A 15 9.88 -11.79 4.21
N LEU A 16 9.94 -13.11 4.43
CA LEU A 16 9.23 -13.79 5.51
C LEU A 16 9.70 -13.29 6.88
N ASN A 17 11.01 -13.19 7.09
CA ASN A 17 11.59 -12.69 8.33
C ASN A 17 11.14 -11.25 8.63
N HIS A 18 11.06 -10.39 7.61
CA HIS A 18 10.59 -9.02 7.75
C HIS A 18 9.11 -8.98 8.18
N ALA A 19 8.25 -9.84 7.62
CA ALA A 19 6.87 -9.95 8.05
C ALA A 19 6.74 -10.39 9.53
N VAL A 20 7.62 -11.29 10.00
CA VAL A 20 7.66 -11.66 11.42
C VAL A 20 8.04 -10.48 12.30
N ARG A 21 9.10 -9.75 11.94
CA ARG A 21 9.55 -8.56 12.68
C ARG A 21 8.48 -7.47 12.72
N MET A 22 7.70 -7.34 11.65
CA MET A 22 6.56 -6.42 11.60
C MET A 22 5.50 -6.75 12.66
N TYR A 23 5.13 -8.03 12.80
CA TYR A 23 4.22 -8.46 13.86
C TYR A 23 4.85 -8.34 15.26
N GLU A 24 6.11 -8.76 15.41
CA GLU A 24 6.86 -8.72 16.68
C GLU A 24 6.96 -7.30 17.25
N ALA A 25 7.12 -6.29 16.38
CA ALA A 25 7.12 -4.88 16.76
C ALA A 25 5.72 -4.34 17.14
N SER A 26 4.68 -5.18 17.17
CA SER A 26 3.28 -4.80 17.39
C SER A 26 2.79 -3.71 16.42
N TYR A 27 3.38 -3.69 15.22
CA TYR A 27 3.11 -2.66 14.22
C TYR A 27 1.88 -2.97 13.37
N ALA A 28 1.67 -4.25 13.05
CA ALA A 28 0.49 -4.76 12.35
C ALA A 28 0.14 -6.15 12.90
N SER A 29 -1.15 -6.50 12.88
CA SER A 29 -1.59 -7.82 13.32
C SER A 29 -1.27 -8.91 12.27
N VAL A 30 -1.30 -10.18 12.68
CA VAL A 30 -1.18 -11.31 11.73
C VAL A 30 -2.21 -11.16 10.59
N ALA A 31 -3.47 -10.89 10.93
CA ALA A 31 -4.55 -10.77 9.96
C ALA A 31 -4.33 -9.60 8.98
N ASP A 32 -3.83 -8.47 9.46
CA ASP A 32 -3.54 -7.28 8.63
C ASP A 32 -2.37 -7.53 7.68
N ILE A 33 -1.30 -8.19 8.14
CA ILE A 33 -0.13 -8.54 7.31
C ILE A 33 -0.54 -9.50 6.20
N GLU A 34 -1.29 -10.55 6.56
CA GLU A 34 -1.82 -11.53 5.62
C GLU A 34 -2.72 -10.88 4.57
N ALA A 35 -3.73 -10.13 5.01
CA ALA A 35 -4.67 -9.44 4.13
C ALA A 35 -3.98 -8.38 3.25
N GLY A 36 -2.97 -7.68 3.79
CA GLY A 36 -2.18 -6.71 3.06
C GLY A 36 -1.50 -7.33 1.85
N MET A 37 -0.79 -8.45 2.04
CA MET A 37 -0.09 -9.10 0.94
C MET A 37 -1.04 -9.81 -0.03
N VAL A 38 -2.12 -10.44 0.47
CA VAL A 38 -3.12 -11.10 -0.38
C VAL A 38 -3.89 -10.11 -1.25
N PHE A 39 -4.44 -9.03 -0.67
CA PHE A 39 -5.27 -8.08 -1.43
C PHE A 39 -4.46 -6.97 -2.11
N GLY A 40 -3.27 -6.65 -1.60
CA GLY A 40 -2.37 -5.65 -2.18
C GLY A 40 -1.54 -6.19 -3.33
N CYS A 41 -1.00 -7.41 -3.20
CA CYS A 41 -0.13 -8.02 -4.21
C CYS A 41 -0.80 -9.16 -5.01
N GLY A 42 -2.00 -9.59 -4.62
CA GLY A 42 -2.71 -10.69 -5.28
C GLY A 42 -2.13 -12.07 -4.97
N TYR A 43 -1.44 -12.20 -3.83
CA TYR A 43 -0.84 -13.47 -3.41
C TYR A 43 -1.92 -14.48 -3.01
N ALA A 44 -1.64 -15.78 -3.20
CA ALA A 44 -2.58 -16.84 -2.82
C ALA A 44 -2.78 -16.92 -1.30
N GLN A 45 -1.71 -16.62 -0.55
CA GLN A 45 -1.68 -16.55 0.91
C GLN A 45 -0.64 -15.51 1.34
N GLY A 46 -0.69 -15.06 2.59
CA GLY A 46 0.29 -14.13 3.13
C GLY A 46 1.54 -14.81 3.68
N PRO A 47 2.52 -14.00 4.12
CA PRO A 47 3.84 -14.48 4.51
C PRO A 47 3.84 -15.35 5.76
N LEU A 48 3.05 -15.02 6.77
CA LEU A 48 3.03 -15.73 8.05
C LEU A 48 2.35 -17.11 7.89
N THR A 49 1.30 -17.19 7.07
CA THR A 49 0.72 -18.48 6.64
C THR A 49 1.75 -19.34 5.91
N LEU A 50 2.55 -18.75 5.02
CA LEU A 50 3.62 -19.48 4.33
C LEU A 50 4.70 -20.00 5.31
N ILE A 51 4.99 -19.28 6.38
CA ILE A 51 5.91 -19.77 7.43
C ILE A 51 5.29 -20.98 8.15
N ASP A 52 4.01 -20.94 8.49
CA ASP A 52 3.33 -22.05 9.15
C ASP A 52 3.35 -23.33 8.28
N GLU A 53 3.20 -23.20 6.96
CA GLU A 53 3.30 -24.33 6.02
C GLU A 53 4.71 -24.90 5.90
N LEU A 54 5.73 -24.04 5.88
CA LEU A 54 7.14 -24.47 5.83
C LEU A 54 7.64 -25.02 7.17
N GLY A 55 7.01 -24.59 8.26
CA GLY A 55 7.43 -24.81 9.64
C GLY A 55 8.42 -23.74 10.13
N ALA A 56 8.08 -23.08 11.24
CA ALA A 56 8.90 -22.01 11.84
C ALA A 56 10.37 -22.44 12.09
N GLY A 57 10.60 -23.68 12.57
CA GLY A 57 11.94 -24.22 12.78
C GLY A 57 12.75 -24.34 11.48
N THR A 58 12.12 -24.78 10.40
CA THR A 58 12.74 -24.87 9.06
C THR A 58 13.14 -23.49 8.55
N VAL A 59 12.24 -22.51 8.67
CA VAL A 59 12.49 -21.12 8.24
C VAL A 59 13.61 -20.51 9.06
N ARG A 60 13.59 -20.67 10.39
CA ARG A 60 14.64 -20.22 11.32
C ARG A 60 16.00 -20.81 10.96
N ASP A 61 16.10 -22.13 10.77
CA ASP A 61 17.37 -22.80 10.44
C ASP A 61 17.95 -22.31 9.11
N ARG A 62 17.10 -22.14 8.08
CA ARG A 62 17.52 -21.65 6.76
C ARG A 62 17.96 -20.19 6.80
N LEU A 63 17.25 -19.34 7.56
CA LEU A 63 17.66 -17.95 7.81
C LEU A 63 18.98 -17.88 8.56
N ALA A 64 19.18 -18.71 9.60
CA ALA A 64 20.43 -18.75 10.35
C ALA A 64 21.63 -19.14 9.46
N LYS A 65 21.44 -20.12 8.56
CA LYS A 65 22.45 -20.49 7.57
C LYS A 65 22.75 -19.31 6.63
N ARG A 66 21.73 -18.65 6.11
CA ARG A 66 21.87 -17.49 5.23
C ARG A 66 22.57 -16.32 5.94
N TYR A 67 22.25 -16.07 7.21
CA TYR A 67 22.91 -15.06 8.01
C TYR A 67 24.40 -15.35 8.18
N ALA A 68 24.77 -16.61 8.43
CA ALA A 68 26.17 -17.02 8.52
C ALA A 68 26.95 -16.83 7.20
N GLU A 69 26.29 -16.98 6.05
CA GLU A 69 26.90 -16.80 4.72
C GLU A 69 27.07 -15.32 4.33
N THR A 70 26.09 -14.48 4.69
CA THR A 70 25.99 -13.10 4.19
C THR A 70 26.46 -12.04 5.20
N GLY A 71 26.33 -12.32 6.50
CA GLY A 71 26.55 -11.35 7.57
C GLY A 71 25.51 -10.23 7.64
N ASP A 72 24.49 -10.22 6.76
CA ASP A 72 23.45 -9.20 6.77
C ASP A 72 22.45 -9.45 7.90
N HIS A 73 22.37 -8.53 8.85
CA HIS A 73 21.48 -8.60 9.99
C HIS A 73 19.99 -8.78 9.63
N LEU A 74 19.55 -8.37 8.43
CA LEU A 74 18.17 -8.62 7.97
C LEU A 74 17.88 -10.12 7.78
N HIS A 75 18.92 -10.93 7.54
CA HIS A 75 18.82 -12.38 7.46
C HIS A 75 18.87 -13.07 8.83
N GLN A 76 19.23 -12.35 9.90
CA GLN A 76 19.21 -12.92 11.25
C GLN A 76 17.75 -13.28 11.61
N PRO A 77 17.47 -14.55 12.01
CA PRO A 77 16.12 -14.95 12.39
C PRO A 77 15.52 -14.01 13.46
N ALA A 78 14.26 -13.63 13.27
CA ALA A 78 13.52 -12.88 14.27
C ALA A 78 13.39 -13.68 15.59
N GLU A 79 13.35 -12.99 16.74
CA GLU A 79 13.28 -13.67 18.05
C GLU A 79 11.98 -14.48 18.18
N LEU A 80 10.89 -13.97 17.61
CA LEU A 80 9.62 -14.69 17.54
C LEU A 80 9.71 -16.01 16.78
N LEU A 81 10.50 -16.09 15.69
CA LEU A 81 10.71 -17.35 14.98
C LEU A 81 11.44 -18.37 15.85
N GLU A 82 12.45 -17.93 16.61
CA GLU A 82 13.16 -18.78 17.57
C GLU A 82 12.21 -19.33 18.64
N ARG A 83 11.35 -18.46 19.18
CA ARG A 83 10.34 -18.85 20.18
C ARG A 83 9.35 -19.87 19.62
N LEU A 84 8.74 -19.58 18.47
CA LEU A 84 7.78 -20.49 17.84
C LEU A 84 8.41 -21.84 17.48
N ALA A 85 9.65 -21.84 17.00
CA ALA A 85 10.39 -23.08 16.72
C ALA A 85 10.67 -23.90 17.98
N ALA A 86 10.95 -23.25 19.13
CA ALA A 86 11.18 -23.93 20.40
C ALA A 86 9.89 -24.46 21.05
N GLU A 87 8.80 -23.71 20.94
CA GLU A 87 7.52 -24.00 21.59
C GLU A 87 6.57 -24.84 20.71
N GLY A 88 6.85 -24.95 19.41
CA GLY A 88 5.99 -25.64 18.44
C GLY A 88 4.72 -24.85 18.10
N GLY A 89 4.72 -23.54 18.29
CA GLY A 89 3.58 -22.66 18.00
C GLY A 89 3.54 -22.20 16.54
N THR A 90 2.42 -21.60 16.15
CA THR A 90 2.14 -21.09 14.79
C THR A 90 1.65 -19.65 14.79
N PHE A 91 1.78 -18.95 13.66
CA PHE A 91 1.19 -17.63 13.49
C PHE A 91 -0.34 -17.67 13.45
N ALA A 92 -0.92 -18.77 12.94
CA ALA A 92 -2.36 -19.01 12.99
C ALA A 92 -2.92 -18.97 14.43
N GLU A 93 -2.23 -19.60 15.39
CA GLU A 93 -2.60 -19.56 16.82
C GLU A 93 -2.49 -18.16 17.41
N LEU A 94 -1.43 -17.42 17.05
CA LEU A 94 -1.24 -16.03 17.47
C LEU A 94 -2.32 -15.10 16.90
N GLY A 95 -2.78 -15.36 15.67
CA GLY A 95 -3.86 -14.61 15.02
C GLY A 95 -5.25 -14.94 15.56
N ALA A 96 -5.48 -16.18 16.03
CA ALA A 96 -6.79 -16.63 16.50
C ALA A 96 -7.26 -15.93 17.79
N GLY A 97 -6.36 -15.30 18.56
CA GLY A 97 -6.69 -14.56 19.77
C GLY A 97 -7.37 -13.20 19.53
N ALA A 98 -7.38 -12.70 18.29
CA ALA A 98 -7.95 -11.41 17.94
C ALA A 98 -9.40 -11.53 17.43
N GLY A 99 -10.33 -11.82 18.34
CA GLY A 99 -11.77 -11.71 18.06
C GLY A 99 -12.20 -10.24 18.02
N ALA A 100 -11.85 -9.51 16.97
CA ALA A 100 -12.31 -8.13 16.80
C ALA A 100 -13.75 -8.11 16.26
N GLU A 101 -14.63 -7.37 16.92
CA GLU A 101 -15.94 -7.04 16.37
C GLU A 101 -15.78 -6.30 15.04
N ALA A 102 -16.77 -6.42 14.14
CA ALA A 102 -16.73 -5.70 12.87
C ALA A 102 -16.73 -4.18 13.15
N PRO A 103 -15.88 -3.40 12.46
CA PRO A 103 -15.77 -1.97 12.72
C PRO A 103 -17.09 -1.25 12.41
N GLU A 104 -17.44 -0.29 13.26
CA GLU A 104 -18.67 0.51 13.12
C GLU A 104 -18.35 1.97 12.76
N LEU A 105 -19.28 2.62 12.04
CA LEU A 105 -19.22 4.06 11.82
C LEU A 105 -19.56 4.77 13.13
N LYS A 106 -18.53 5.25 13.84
CA LYS A 106 -18.71 6.07 15.05
C LYS A 106 -18.97 7.54 14.72
N ARG A 107 -18.48 8.01 13.58
CA ARG A 107 -18.90 9.28 12.96
C ARG A 107 -19.76 9.01 11.73
N GLU A 108 -20.82 9.81 11.58
CA GLU A 108 -21.63 9.78 10.37
C GLU A 108 -20.83 10.37 9.20
N ILE A 109 -20.83 9.65 8.07
CA ILE A 109 -20.20 10.08 6.82
C ILE A 109 -21.29 10.09 5.76
N ALA A 110 -21.66 11.28 5.28
CA ALA A 110 -22.61 11.47 4.17
C ALA A 110 -21.92 12.02 2.92
N SER A 111 -20.82 12.76 3.11
CA SER A 111 -20.12 13.51 2.07
C SER A 111 -18.60 13.40 2.20
N VAL A 112 -17.92 13.32 1.05
CA VAL A 112 -16.48 13.09 0.96
C VAL A 112 -15.82 14.18 0.13
N GLY A 113 -14.84 14.85 0.70
CA GLY A 113 -13.90 15.70 -0.01
C GLY A 113 -12.76 14.89 -0.62
N VAL A 114 -12.35 15.22 -1.85
CA VAL A 114 -11.12 14.69 -2.45
C VAL A 114 -10.28 15.86 -2.95
N VAL A 115 -9.04 15.97 -2.47
CA VAL A 115 -8.13 17.04 -2.91
C VAL A 115 -7.15 16.46 -3.92
N GLY A 116 -7.20 16.96 -5.15
CA GLY A 116 -6.36 16.48 -6.26
C GLY A 116 -7.20 16.00 -7.44
N THR A 117 -6.55 15.92 -8.60
CA THR A 117 -7.20 15.51 -9.87
C THR A 117 -6.35 14.49 -10.64
N GLY A 118 -5.39 13.85 -9.96
CA GLY A 118 -4.56 12.80 -10.54
C GLY A 118 -5.33 11.49 -10.68
N THR A 119 -4.65 10.44 -11.16
CA THR A 119 -5.24 9.09 -11.31
C THR A 119 -5.78 8.57 -9.98
N MET A 120 -5.03 8.74 -8.89
CA MET A 120 -5.45 8.26 -7.57
C MET A 120 -6.68 9.03 -7.07
N ALA A 121 -6.62 10.37 -7.07
CA ALA A 121 -7.75 11.21 -6.69
C ALA A 121 -9.03 10.89 -7.49
N SER A 122 -8.90 10.72 -8.81
CA SER A 122 -10.04 10.38 -9.68
C SER A 122 -10.60 9.00 -9.38
N GLY A 123 -9.74 8.03 -9.07
CA GLY A 123 -10.13 6.69 -8.65
C GLY A 123 -10.82 6.67 -7.29
N ILE A 124 -10.32 7.43 -6.33
CA ILE A 124 -10.92 7.58 -4.99
C ILE A 124 -12.30 8.23 -5.10
N ALA A 125 -12.42 9.34 -5.84
CA ALA A 125 -13.69 10.00 -6.11
C ALA A 125 -14.72 9.03 -6.73
N GLN A 126 -14.27 8.21 -7.70
CA GLN A 126 -15.11 7.17 -8.28
C GLN A 126 -15.56 6.13 -7.24
N VAL A 127 -14.67 5.62 -6.39
CA VAL A 127 -14.98 4.60 -5.38
C VAL A 127 -16.08 5.08 -4.43
N PHE A 128 -15.97 6.31 -3.93
CA PHE A 128 -16.97 6.88 -3.03
C PHE A 128 -18.30 7.16 -3.75
N ALA A 129 -18.28 7.79 -4.92
CA ALA A 129 -19.49 8.09 -5.68
C ALA A 129 -20.25 6.82 -6.13
N GLN A 130 -19.52 5.75 -6.49
CA GLN A 130 -20.07 4.41 -6.79
C GLN A 130 -20.67 3.71 -5.56
N SER A 131 -20.29 4.14 -4.37
CA SER A 131 -20.81 3.61 -3.12
C SER A 131 -21.94 4.48 -2.53
N GLY A 132 -22.36 5.53 -3.26
CA GLY A 132 -23.53 6.34 -2.93
C GLY A 132 -23.23 7.64 -2.17
N TYR A 133 -21.97 7.97 -1.94
CA TYR A 133 -21.59 9.22 -1.25
C TYR A 133 -21.58 10.41 -2.20
N GLU A 134 -21.97 11.58 -1.69
CA GLU A 134 -21.72 12.86 -2.36
C GLU A 134 -20.23 13.19 -2.29
N VAL A 135 -19.62 13.55 -3.42
CA VAL A 135 -18.18 13.77 -3.53
C VAL A 135 -17.87 15.16 -4.05
N VAL A 136 -17.10 15.92 -3.28
CA VAL A 136 -16.56 17.22 -3.70
C VAL A 136 -15.09 17.06 -4.07
N VAL A 137 -14.75 17.27 -5.33
CA VAL A 137 -13.37 17.18 -5.82
C VAL A 137 -12.79 18.58 -5.96
N VAL A 138 -11.70 18.87 -5.25
CA VAL A 138 -10.98 20.14 -5.37
C VAL A 138 -9.78 20.00 -6.30
N GLY A 139 -9.75 20.83 -7.34
CA GLY A 139 -8.72 20.84 -8.36
C GLY A 139 -8.19 22.24 -8.65
N ARG A 140 -7.02 22.33 -9.30
CA ARG A 140 -6.37 23.63 -9.59
C ARG A 140 -7.05 24.43 -10.72
N SER A 141 -7.91 23.80 -11.52
CA SER A 141 -8.62 24.44 -12.63
C SER A 141 -9.81 23.61 -13.08
N GLU A 142 -10.78 24.25 -13.73
CA GLU A 142 -11.93 23.58 -14.35
C GLU A 142 -11.52 22.47 -15.33
N GLU A 143 -10.46 22.70 -16.12
CA GLU A 143 -9.96 21.67 -17.05
C GLU A 143 -9.43 20.42 -16.33
N LYS A 144 -8.83 20.57 -15.14
CA LYS A 144 -8.36 19.44 -14.34
C LYS A 144 -9.53 18.67 -13.73
N LEU A 145 -10.58 19.37 -13.30
CA LEU A 145 -11.83 18.78 -12.82
C LEU A 145 -12.56 18.03 -13.93
N ALA A 146 -12.66 18.61 -15.12
CA ALA A 146 -13.19 17.92 -16.30
C ALA A 146 -12.40 16.64 -16.62
N GLY A 147 -11.09 16.64 -16.36
CA GLY A 147 -10.24 15.45 -16.43
C GLY A 147 -10.69 14.31 -15.50
N VAL A 148 -11.12 14.64 -14.28
CA VAL A 148 -11.67 13.66 -13.32
C VAL A 148 -12.96 13.06 -13.88
N THR A 149 -13.90 13.89 -14.32
CA THR A 149 -15.15 13.41 -14.95
C THR A 149 -14.83 12.49 -16.13
N ARG A 150 -13.93 12.87 -17.04
CA ARG A 150 -13.52 12.03 -18.19
C ARG A 150 -12.91 10.69 -17.75
N TYR A 151 -12.08 10.68 -16.71
CA TYR A 151 -11.51 9.45 -16.16
C TYR A 151 -12.62 8.50 -15.68
N VAL A 152 -13.55 9.01 -14.87
CA VAL A 152 -14.66 8.24 -14.31
C VAL A 152 -15.60 7.73 -15.40
N THR A 153 -15.99 8.59 -16.34
CA THR A 153 -16.80 8.23 -17.52
C THR A 153 -16.16 7.07 -18.28
N LYS A 154 -14.87 7.18 -18.63
CA LYS A 154 -14.16 6.13 -19.38
C LYS A 154 -14.12 4.79 -18.64
N ASN A 155 -13.96 4.79 -17.33
CA ASN A 155 -13.96 3.56 -16.54
C ASN A 155 -15.35 2.92 -16.47
N LEU A 156 -16.40 3.73 -16.32
CA LEU A 156 -17.78 3.27 -16.30
C LEU A 156 -18.22 2.73 -17.65
N ASP A 157 -17.85 3.39 -18.76
CA ASP A 157 -18.11 2.90 -20.12
C ASP A 157 -17.53 1.50 -20.33
N ARG A 158 -16.27 1.30 -19.92
CA ARG A 158 -15.61 -0.02 -19.97
C ARG A 158 -16.28 -1.05 -19.08
N ALA A 159 -16.88 -0.64 -17.95
CA ALA A 159 -17.63 -1.54 -17.09
C ALA A 159 -18.96 -1.93 -17.73
N ILE A 160 -19.65 -1.00 -18.39
CA ILE A 160 -20.88 -1.23 -19.15
C ILE A 160 -20.63 -2.18 -20.32
N GLU A 161 -19.57 -1.96 -21.11
CA GLU A 161 -19.14 -2.85 -22.21
C GLU A 161 -18.91 -4.29 -21.73
N LYS A 162 -18.49 -4.46 -20.47
CA LYS A 162 -18.24 -5.75 -19.82
C LYS A 162 -19.46 -6.30 -19.07
N GLY A 163 -20.61 -5.64 -19.13
CA GLY A 163 -21.83 -6.02 -18.42
C GLY A 163 -21.76 -5.92 -16.88
N LYS A 164 -20.85 -5.10 -16.35
CA LYS A 164 -20.63 -4.91 -14.90
C LYS A 164 -21.29 -3.67 -14.30
N SER A 165 -21.92 -2.84 -15.13
CA SER A 165 -22.58 -1.57 -14.76
C SER A 165 -23.63 -1.23 -15.82
N THR A 166 -24.51 -0.29 -15.52
CA THR A 166 -25.51 0.25 -16.46
C THR A 166 -25.27 1.73 -16.79
N GLU A 167 -25.93 2.26 -17.83
CA GLU A 167 -25.94 3.71 -18.10
C GLU A 167 -26.63 4.50 -16.97
N GLU A 168 -27.65 3.92 -16.32
CA GLU A 168 -28.31 4.53 -15.16
C GLU A 168 -27.34 4.66 -13.97
N ASP A 169 -26.57 3.60 -13.68
CA ASP A 169 -25.52 3.64 -12.66
C ASP A 169 -24.48 4.73 -12.98
N LYS A 170 -24.08 4.83 -14.25
CA LYS A 170 -23.10 5.82 -14.67
C LYS A 170 -23.61 7.25 -14.48
N VAL A 171 -24.85 7.54 -14.85
CA VAL A 171 -25.47 8.85 -14.61
C VAL A 171 -25.54 9.14 -13.11
N ALA A 172 -25.96 8.17 -12.30
CA ALA A 172 -26.04 8.34 -10.85
C ALA A 172 -24.67 8.61 -10.21
N VAL A 173 -23.62 7.88 -10.63
CA VAL A 173 -22.25 8.07 -10.13
C VAL A 173 -21.71 9.44 -10.49
N LEU A 174 -21.83 9.85 -11.75
CA LEU A 174 -21.36 11.15 -12.21
C LEU A 174 -22.13 12.30 -11.54
N GLY A 175 -23.43 12.10 -11.28
CA GLY A 175 -24.28 13.07 -10.60
C GLY A 175 -23.91 13.36 -9.14
N ARG A 176 -23.18 12.46 -8.48
CA ARG A 176 -22.67 12.65 -7.12
C ARG A 176 -21.31 13.35 -7.05
N ILE A 177 -20.66 13.60 -8.19
CA ILE A 177 -19.33 14.22 -8.23
C ILE A 177 -19.46 15.69 -8.59
N THR A 178 -19.17 16.56 -7.64
CA THR A 178 -19.11 18.01 -7.83
C THR A 178 -17.66 18.48 -7.84
N GLY A 179 -17.26 19.25 -8.85
CA GLY A 179 -15.93 19.86 -8.92
C GLY A 179 -15.91 21.27 -8.35
N ALA A 180 -14.84 21.64 -7.64
CA ALA A 180 -14.59 22.99 -7.16
C ALA A 180 -13.11 23.37 -7.33
N THR A 181 -12.85 24.66 -7.54
CA THR A 181 -11.49 25.22 -7.60
C THR A 181 -11.04 25.89 -6.30
N ALA A 182 -11.99 26.21 -5.43
CA ALA A 182 -11.79 26.77 -4.11
C ALA A 182 -11.85 25.66 -3.04
N ARG A 183 -10.93 25.68 -2.07
CA ARG A 183 -10.86 24.66 -1.00
C ARG A 183 -12.01 24.78 0.00
N GLU A 184 -12.59 25.97 0.12
CA GLU A 184 -13.74 26.30 0.97
C GLU A 184 -14.98 25.47 0.64
N ALA A 185 -15.05 24.88 -0.56
CA ALA A 185 -16.09 23.91 -0.92
C ALA A 185 -16.05 22.63 -0.04
N LEU A 186 -14.97 22.41 0.71
CA LEU A 186 -14.80 21.30 1.65
C LEU A 186 -15.24 21.65 3.08
N ALA A 187 -15.79 22.84 3.33
CA ALA A 187 -16.13 23.27 4.69
C ALA A 187 -17.10 22.31 5.39
N ASP A 188 -18.08 21.78 4.65
CA ASP A 188 -19.17 20.97 5.21
C ASP A 188 -18.99 19.44 5.05
N VAL A 189 -17.89 18.97 4.43
CA VAL A 189 -17.69 17.52 4.20
C VAL A 189 -17.34 16.78 5.49
N ASP A 190 -17.67 15.50 5.56
CA ASP A 190 -17.46 14.68 6.77
C ASP A 190 -16.06 14.04 6.83
N ILE A 191 -15.46 13.80 5.66
CA ILE A 191 -14.09 13.31 5.53
C ILE A 191 -13.46 13.91 4.27
N VAL A 192 -12.19 14.30 4.36
CA VAL A 192 -11.36 14.69 3.22
C VAL A 192 -10.32 13.61 2.96
N VAL A 193 -10.12 13.21 1.70
CA VAL A 193 -9.01 12.35 1.27
C VAL A 193 -8.08 13.16 0.37
N GLU A 194 -6.90 13.49 0.88
CA GLU A 194 -5.83 14.16 0.16
C GLU A 194 -5.13 13.18 -0.80
N ALA A 195 -5.01 13.57 -2.07
CA ALA A 195 -4.37 12.81 -3.14
C ALA A 195 -3.68 13.73 -4.17
N ILE A 196 -2.87 14.66 -3.68
CA ILE A 196 -2.02 15.60 -4.42
C ILE A 196 -0.59 15.05 -4.59
N ALA A 197 0.37 15.93 -4.89
CA ALA A 197 1.76 15.54 -5.09
C ALA A 197 2.35 14.95 -3.80
N GLU A 198 3.22 13.96 -3.96
CA GLU A 198 3.93 13.32 -2.85
C GLU A 198 5.12 14.19 -2.41
N ASP A 199 4.80 15.33 -1.80
CA ASP A 199 5.74 16.32 -1.28
C ASP A 199 5.28 16.75 0.12
N LEU A 200 6.16 16.61 1.12
CA LEU A 200 5.80 16.84 2.51
C LEU A 200 5.37 18.28 2.77
N ASP A 201 6.12 19.27 2.29
CA ASP A 201 5.83 20.69 2.55
C ASP A 201 4.49 21.09 1.94
N VAL A 202 4.22 20.65 0.71
CA VAL A 202 2.94 20.91 0.04
C VAL A 202 1.77 20.27 0.80
N LYS A 203 1.95 19.07 1.36
CA LYS A 203 0.90 18.42 2.16
C LYS A 203 0.73 19.06 3.53
N LEU A 204 1.80 19.47 4.21
CA LEU A 204 1.71 20.20 5.48
C LEU A 204 0.92 21.49 5.32
N ASP A 205 1.17 22.25 4.25
CA ASP A 205 0.42 23.46 3.93
C ASP A 205 -1.06 23.16 3.66
N LEU A 206 -1.36 22.09 2.92
CA LEU A 206 -2.74 21.68 2.69
C LEU A 206 -3.45 21.25 3.99
N PHE A 207 -2.80 20.50 4.86
CA PHE A 207 -3.41 20.06 6.12
C PHE A 207 -3.69 21.23 7.08
N ARG A 208 -2.84 22.26 7.11
CA ARG A 208 -3.12 23.52 7.82
C ARG A 208 -4.37 24.23 7.28
N ASP A 209 -4.48 24.30 5.95
CA ASP A 209 -5.66 24.91 5.31
C ASP A 209 -6.93 24.11 5.60
N LEU A 210 -6.88 22.78 5.47
CA LEU A 210 -8.01 21.91 5.76
C LEU A 210 -8.46 21.99 7.22
N ASP A 211 -7.52 22.12 8.16
CA ASP A 211 -7.82 22.32 9.58
C ASP A 211 -8.61 23.62 9.83
N GLY A 212 -8.29 24.70 9.12
CA GLY A 212 -9.04 25.95 9.19
C GLY A 212 -10.37 25.96 8.44
N ILE A 213 -10.48 25.18 7.36
CA ILE A 213 -11.64 25.18 6.45
C ILE A 213 -12.71 24.19 6.89
N CYS A 214 -12.34 22.95 7.18
CA CYS A 214 -13.28 21.87 7.41
C CYS A 214 -13.94 21.99 8.80
N LYS A 215 -15.24 21.71 8.85
CA LYS A 215 -16.02 21.68 10.10
C LYS A 215 -15.37 20.82 11.17
N GLN A 216 -15.65 21.13 12.42
CA GLN A 216 -15.20 20.33 13.56
C GLN A 216 -15.76 18.91 13.47
N GLY A 217 -14.93 17.91 13.80
CA GLY A 217 -15.27 16.49 13.68
C GLY A 217 -15.07 15.89 12.28
N ALA A 218 -14.80 16.69 11.24
CA ALA A 218 -14.42 16.17 9.94
C ALA A 218 -13.08 15.44 10.00
N ILE A 219 -12.98 14.27 9.37
CA ILE A 219 -11.76 13.46 9.31
C ILE A 219 -10.86 13.98 8.19
N LEU A 220 -9.56 14.16 8.47
CA LEU A 220 -8.57 14.57 7.49
C LEU A 220 -7.66 13.38 7.14
N ALA A 221 -7.93 12.76 6.00
CA ALA A 221 -7.19 11.59 5.53
C ALA A 221 -6.21 11.92 4.40
N THR A 222 -5.13 11.14 4.29
CA THR A 222 -4.20 11.20 3.14
C THR A 222 -4.00 9.82 2.53
N THR A 223 -3.88 9.74 1.20
CA THR A 223 -3.47 8.52 0.49
C THR A 223 -1.96 8.48 0.18
N THR A 224 -1.13 9.18 0.94
CA THR A 224 0.34 9.06 0.86
C THR A 224 0.79 7.61 0.94
N SER A 225 1.91 7.27 0.30
CA SER A 225 2.50 5.93 0.33
C SER A 225 3.72 5.80 1.27
N SER A 226 4.28 6.92 1.72
CA SER A 226 5.54 6.94 2.48
C SER A 226 5.74 8.14 3.40
N LEU A 227 4.91 9.18 3.34
CA LEU A 227 5.08 10.37 4.20
C LEU A 227 4.46 10.13 5.58
N SER A 228 5.07 10.71 6.60
CA SER A 228 4.63 10.54 7.99
C SER A 228 3.27 11.18 8.25
N ILE A 229 2.31 10.35 8.66
CA ILE A 229 0.99 10.78 9.14
C ILE A 229 1.14 11.62 10.42
N THR A 230 2.11 11.30 11.27
CA THR A 230 2.42 12.03 12.51
C THR A 230 2.78 13.48 12.21
N GLN A 231 3.60 13.74 11.18
CA GLN A 231 3.96 15.10 10.79
C GLN A 231 2.75 15.88 10.25
N LEU A 232 1.90 15.22 9.46
CA LEU A 232 0.66 15.83 8.95
C LEU A 232 -0.32 16.16 10.09
N GLY A 233 -0.48 15.24 11.05
CA GLY A 233 -1.29 15.46 12.25
C GLY A 233 -0.80 16.64 13.07
N ALA A 234 0.52 16.73 13.30
CA ALA A 234 1.15 17.81 14.07
C ALA A 234 1.08 19.19 13.38
N ALA A 235 0.73 19.24 12.09
CA ALA A 235 0.50 20.50 11.38
C ALA A 235 -0.91 21.07 11.61
N THR A 236 -1.78 20.36 12.33
CA THR A 236 -3.17 20.74 12.61
C THR A 236 -3.40 20.93 14.11
N ASP A 237 -4.47 21.64 14.48
CA ASP A 237 -4.96 21.73 15.86
C ASP A 237 -5.84 20.51 16.24
N ARG A 238 -6.04 19.55 15.32
CA ARG A 238 -6.87 18.34 15.49
C ARG A 238 -6.16 17.02 15.11
N PRO A 239 -4.97 16.72 15.64
CA PRO A 239 -4.22 15.51 15.28
C PRO A 239 -5.01 14.19 15.52
N ALA A 240 -5.99 14.22 16.42
CA ALA A 240 -6.90 13.09 16.68
C ALA A 240 -7.86 12.75 15.53
N ASP A 241 -8.04 13.67 14.58
CA ASP A 241 -8.88 13.56 13.39
C ASP A 241 -8.08 13.29 12.11
N VAL A 242 -6.76 13.14 12.22
CA VAL A 242 -5.85 12.90 11.09
C VAL A 242 -5.47 11.42 11.01
N ILE A 243 -5.54 10.85 9.80
CA ILE A 243 -5.32 9.42 9.56
C ILE A 243 -4.76 9.15 8.16
N GLY A 244 -3.98 8.08 7.99
CA GLY A 244 -3.63 7.58 6.66
C GLY A 244 -4.71 6.65 6.12
N MET A 245 -5.06 6.81 4.85
CA MET A 245 -6.01 5.99 4.11
C MET A 245 -5.41 5.68 2.73
N HIS A 246 -4.41 4.80 2.71
CA HIS A 246 -3.60 4.53 1.53
C HIS A 246 -4.31 3.57 0.58
N PHE A 247 -4.76 4.11 -0.56
CA PHE A 247 -5.38 3.36 -1.65
C PHE A 247 -4.34 2.84 -2.64
N PHE A 248 -4.61 1.66 -3.20
CA PHE A 248 -3.77 1.01 -4.20
C PHE A 248 -4.24 1.30 -5.62
N ASN A 249 -3.31 1.60 -6.52
CA ASN A 249 -3.63 1.92 -7.92
C ASN A 249 -3.85 0.64 -8.75
N PRO A 250 -4.93 0.55 -9.57
CA PRO A 250 -6.04 1.48 -9.69
C PRO A 250 -7.09 1.34 -8.58
N ALA A 251 -7.42 2.46 -7.91
CA ALA A 251 -8.31 2.46 -6.74
C ALA A 251 -9.68 1.81 -6.97
N PRO A 252 -10.37 1.94 -8.12
CA PRO A 252 -11.66 1.25 -8.33
C PRO A 252 -11.54 -0.28 -8.41
N VAL A 253 -10.35 -0.81 -8.71
CA VAL A 253 -10.11 -2.25 -8.93
C VAL A 253 -9.49 -2.91 -7.71
N MET A 254 -8.48 -2.29 -7.11
CA MET A 254 -7.76 -2.84 -5.97
C MET A 254 -8.65 -2.89 -4.75
N LYS A 255 -8.63 -3.99 -4.00
CA LYS A 255 -9.51 -4.18 -2.84
C LYS A 255 -8.95 -3.59 -1.56
N LEU A 256 -7.63 -3.48 -1.45
CA LEU A 256 -6.95 -3.09 -0.22
C LEU A 256 -6.97 -1.57 0.00
N VAL A 257 -7.11 -1.17 1.26
CA VAL A 257 -6.73 0.14 1.78
C VAL A 257 -5.95 -0.08 3.07
N GLU A 258 -4.77 0.53 3.20
CA GLU A 258 -4.04 0.56 4.47
C GLU A 258 -4.54 1.75 5.31
N VAL A 259 -5.09 1.46 6.49
CA VAL A 259 -5.53 2.44 7.48
C VAL A 259 -4.41 2.64 8.48
N VAL A 260 -3.80 3.83 8.46
CA VAL A 260 -2.56 4.12 9.15
C VAL A 260 -2.82 5.07 10.30
N THR A 261 -2.52 4.64 11.51
CA THR A 261 -2.77 5.41 12.73
C THR A 261 -1.48 5.90 13.36
N THR A 262 -1.59 7.06 14.01
CA THR A 262 -0.54 7.61 14.89
C THR A 262 -0.99 7.44 16.34
N PRO A 263 -0.10 7.60 17.33
CA PRO A 263 -0.51 7.64 18.74
C PRO A 263 -1.52 8.75 19.07
N ALA A 264 -1.62 9.78 18.22
CA ALA A 264 -2.58 10.88 18.41
C ALA A 264 -3.94 10.59 17.76
N THR A 265 -4.00 9.77 16.71
CA THR A 265 -5.24 9.42 16.00
C THR A 265 -6.23 8.77 16.95
N SER A 266 -7.46 9.27 17.01
CA SER A 266 -8.47 8.73 17.92
C SER A 266 -8.97 7.35 17.48
N ALA A 267 -9.29 6.49 18.45
CA ALA A 267 -9.90 5.19 18.18
C ALA A 267 -11.23 5.32 17.40
N GLU A 268 -11.99 6.39 17.64
CA GLU A 268 -13.23 6.69 16.93
C GLU A 268 -13.01 6.89 15.42
N VAL A 269 -11.94 7.59 15.05
CA VAL A 269 -11.56 7.86 13.66
C VAL A 269 -11.04 6.60 12.99
N ASP A 270 -10.18 5.84 13.68
CA ASP A 270 -9.70 4.54 13.20
C ASP A 270 -10.87 3.60 12.88
N GLU A 271 -11.79 3.43 13.83
CA GLU A 271 -12.95 2.56 13.67
C GLU A 271 -13.89 3.04 12.54
N THR A 272 -14.16 4.35 12.48
CA THR A 272 -14.99 4.95 11.43
C THR A 272 -14.37 4.72 10.05
N VAL A 273 -13.07 4.94 9.87
CA VAL A 273 -12.41 4.78 8.56
C VAL A 273 -12.38 3.30 8.14
N LYS A 274 -12.13 2.37 9.06
CA LYS A 274 -12.23 0.92 8.79
C LYS A 274 -13.64 0.52 8.35
N ALA A 275 -14.67 1.01 9.05
CA ALA A 275 -16.06 0.77 8.68
C ALA A 275 -16.41 1.38 7.31
N LEU A 276 -15.90 2.59 7.03
CA LEU A 276 -16.08 3.27 5.76
C LEU A 276 -15.45 2.49 4.60
N CYS A 277 -14.23 1.95 4.78
CA CYS A 277 -13.59 1.05 3.82
C CYS A 277 -14.51 -0.13 3.47
N ALA A 278 -15.10 -0.80 4.46
CA ALA A 278 -16.02 -1.90 4.23
C ALA A 278 -17.27 -1.45 3.44
N LYS A 279 -17.85 -0.29 3.78
CA LYS A 279 -18.99 0.30 3.06
C LYS A 279 -18.68 0.59 1.59
N VAL A 280 -17.45 0.99 1.27
CA VAL A 280 -16.98 1.19 -0.11
C VAL A 280 -16.39 -0.08 -0.75
N ARG A 281 -16.67 -1.26 -0.17
CA ARG A 281 -16.24 -2.59 -0.65
C ARG A 281 -14.72 -2.74 -0.75
N LYS A 282 -14.00 -2.09 0.17
CA LYS A 282 -12.56 -2.26 0.40
C LYS A 282 -12.32 -3.12 1.63
N VAL A 283 -11.15 -3.75 1.65
CA VAL A 283 -10.59 -4.44 2.81
C VAL A 283 -9.61 -3.47 3.46
N ALA A 284 -9.94 -3.03 4.67
CA ALA A 284 -9.02 -2.24 5.48
C ALA A 284 -8.02 -3.17 6.17
N VAL A 285 -6.75 -2.79 6.17
CA VAL A 285 -5.73 -3.37 7.05
C VAL A 285 -5.10 -2.28 7.89
N SER A 286 -4.76 -2.60 9.13
CA SER A 286 -4.29 -1.63 10.13
C SER A 286 -2.77 -1.68 10.29
N CYS A 287 -2.13 -0.51 10.36
CA CYS A 287 -0.74 -0.41 10.78
C CYS A 287 -0.42 0.93 11.44
N GLY A 288 0.75 1.00 12.07
CA GLY A 288 1.32 2.25 12.59
C GLY A 288 1.92 3.14 11.49
N ASP A 289 2.19 4.40 11.83
CA ASP A 289 2.84 5.37 10.94
C ASP A 289 4.32 5.06 10.72
N ARG A 290 4.65 4.56 9.52
CA ARG A 290 6.02 4.23 9.06
C ARG A 290 6.08 4.21 7.53
N SER A 291 7.22 4.56 6.91
CA SER A 291 7.34 4.51 5.46
C SER A 291 7.09 3.11 4.91
N GLY A 292 6.25 3.06 3.87
CA GLY A 292 5.85 1.85 3.18
C GLY A 292 4.79 1.00 3.87
N PHE A 293 4.28 1.42 5.02
CA PHE A 293 3.16 0.78 5.71
C PHE A 293 3.36 -0.73 5.90
N ILE A 294 2.48 -1.58 5.35
CA ILE A 294 2.67 -3.04 5.34
C ILE A 294 3.22 -3.46 3.99
N VAL A 295 2.47 -3.19 2.92
CA VAL A 295 2.71 -3.79 1.60
C VAL A 295 4.02 -3.32 1.01
N ASN A 296 4.25 -2.01 0.97
CA ASN A 296 5.44 -1.46 0.33
C ASN A 296 6.71 -1.78 1.15
N CYS A 297 6.59 -1.78 2.48
CA CYS A 297 7.66 -2.15 3.41
C CYS A 297 8.14 -3.60 3.22
N LEU A 298 7.26 -4.51 2.80
CA LEU A 298 7.63 -5.89 2.48
C LEU A 298 8.00 -6.09 1.01
N LEU A 299 7.24 -5.49 0.09
CA LEU A 299 7.33 -5.74 -1.34
C LEU A 299 8.59 -5.16 -1.97
N PHE A 300 8.92 -3.89 -1.70
CA PHE A 300 10.00 -3.22 -2.43
C PHE A 300 11.40 -3.69 -2.04
N PRO A 301 11.72 -3.99 -0.77
CA PRO A 301 12.98 -4.65 -0.44
C PRO A 301 13.14 -6.01 -1.15
N TYR A 302 12.07 -6.82 -1.20
CA TYR A 302 12.07 -8.08 -1.95
C TYR A 302 12.35 -7.86 -3.46
N LEU A 303 11.72 -6.86 -4.08
CA LEU A 303 11.96 -6.54 -5.49
C LEU A 303 13.38 -6.01 -5.71
N ASN A 304 13.90 -5.21 -4.78
CA ASN A 304 15.28 -4.71 -4.81
C ASN A 304 16.29 -5.86 -4.72
N ASP A 305 16.07 -6.81 -3.80
CA ASP A 305 16.89 -8.01 -3.66
C ASP A 305 16.88 -8.90 -4.91
N ALA A 306 15.75 -8.96 -5.62
CA ALA A 306 15.68 -9.65 -6.90
C ALA A 306 16.61 -8.99 -7.94
N VAL A 307 16.66 -7.67 -7.97
CA VAL A 307 17.57 -6.91 -8.85
C VAL A 307 19.04 -7.15 -8.44
N LEU A 308 19.36 -7.14 -7.15
CA LEU A 308 20.70 -7.47 -6.65
C LEU A 308 21.13 -8.90 -7.03
N LEU A 309 20.19 -9.86 -6.96
CA LEU A 309 20.44 -11.22 -7.41
C LEU A 309 20.74 -11.29 -8.91
N ALA A 310 20.04 -10.50 -9.73
CA ALA A 310 20.37 -10.39 -11.15
C ALA A 310 21.73 -9.75 -11.41
N GLU A 311 22.12 -8.73 -10.64
CA GLU A 311 23.47 -8.13 -10.70
C GLU A 311 24.58 -9.14 -10.42
N SER A 312 24.31 -10.16 -9.59
CA SER A 312 25.26 -11.26 -9.34
C SER A 312 25.42 -12.24 -10.51
N GLY A 313 24.65 -12.07 -11.59
CA GLY A 313 24.74 -12.85 -12.82
C GLY A 313 23.67 -13.92 -13.01
N VAL A 314 22.59 -13.91 -12.20
CA VAL A 314 21.45 -14.82 -12.39
C VAL A 314 20.48 -14.22 -13.41
N GLU A 315 20.07 -15.01 -14.39
CA GLU A 315 19.18 -14.55 -15.47
C GLU A 315 17.78 -14.15 -14.95
N LEU A 316 17.24 -13.03 -15.44
CA LEU A 316 15.95 -12.47 -15.02
C LEU A 316 14.80 -13.48 -15.15
N ALA A 317 14.75 -14.17 -16.29
CA ALA A 317 13.72 -15.17 -16.57
C ALA A 317 13.79 -16.38 -15.62
N THR A 318 15.01 -16.74 -15.17
CA THR A 318 15.20 -17.80 -14.18
C THR A 318 14.67 -17.39 -12.82
N ILE A 319 14.93 -16.14 -12.40
CA ILE A 319 14.41 -15.59 -11.13
C ILE A 319 12.88 -15.53 -11.17
N ASP A 320 12.31 -14.96 -12.23
CA ASP A 320 10.85 -14.86 -12.39
C ASP A 320 10.16 -16.23 -12.37
N ALA A 321 10.72 -17.22 -13.07
CA ALA A 321 10.18 -18.58 -13.08
C ALA A 321 10.29 -19.26 -11.71
N ALA A 322 11.45 -19.15 -11.05
CA ALA A 322 11.70 -19.79 -9.75
C ALA A 322 10.74 -19.27 -8.68
N ILE A 323 10.49 -17.96 -8.61
CA ILE A 323 9.56 -17.39 -7.63
C ILE A 323 8.13 -17.86 -7.87
N LYS A 324 7.68 -17.88 -9.13
CA LYS A 324 6.34 -18.37 -9.48
C LYS A 324 6.16 -19.85 -9.10
N GLU A 325 7.19 -20.67 -9.33
CA GLU A 325 7.16 -22.12 -9.05
C GLU A 325 7.25 -22.43 -7.55
N THR A 326 8.18 -21.77 -6.84
CA THR A 326 8.53 -22.15 -5.46
C THR A 326 7.73 -21.40 -4.38
N ALA A 327 7.36 -20.14 -4.63
CA ALA A 327 6.59 -19.32 -3.70
C ALA A 327 5.12 -19.15 -4.11
N GLY A 328 4.75 -19.57 -5.33
CA GLY A 328 3.37 -19.47 -5.83
C GLY A 328 2.91 -18.03 -6.09
N PHE A 329 3.84 -17.07 -6.21
CA PHE A 329 3.47 -15.67 -6.46
C PHE A 329 2.88 -15.52 -7.87
N PRO A 330 1.89 -14.61 -8.06
CA PRO A 330 1.17 -14.48 -9.33
C PRO A 330 2.04 -13.94 -10.48
N MET A 331 3.11 -13.21 -10.15
CA MET A 331 4.06 -12.62 -11.10
C MET A 331 5.48 -12.76 -10.56
N GLY A 332 6.44 -12.91 -11.46
CA GLY A 332 7.86 -12.80 -11.10
C GLY A 332 8.23 -11.37 -10.70
N PRO A 333 9.32 -11.16 -9.93
CA PRO A 333 9.73 -9.82 -9.51
C PRO A 333 9.99 -8.85 -10.66
N PHE A 334 10.59 -9.27 -11.77
CA PHE A 334 10.88 -8.37 -12.89
C PHE A 334 9.63 -8.07 -13.74
N GLU A 335 8.75 -9.05 -13.90
CA GLU A 335 7.40 -8.82 -14.44
C GLU A 335 6.63 -7.78 -13.61
N LEU A 336 6.70 -7.86 -12.28
CA LEU A 336 6.01 -6.95 -11.37
C LEU A 336 6.64 -5.55 -11.37
N LEU A 337 7.97 -5.45 -11.33
CA LEU A 337 8.71 -4.18 -11.44
C LEU A 337 8.29 -3.39 -12.68
N ASP A 338 8.17 -4.05 -13.83
CA ASP A 338 7.75 -3.41 -15.07
C ASP A 338 6.25 -3.05 -15.12
N VAL A 339 5.41 -3.73 -14.34
CA VAL A 339 3.98 -3.40 -14.18
C VAL A 339 3.81 -2.16 -13.29
N VAL A 340 4.51 -2.11 -12.15
CA VAL A 340 4.48 -0.99 -11.21
C VAL A 340 5.12 0.25 -11.83
N GLY A 341 6.26 0.05 -12.50
CA GLY A 341 7.10 1.08 -13.09
C GLY A 341 8.37 1.30 -12.29
N ASN A 342 9.52 1.19 -12.95
CA ASN A 342 10.83 1.16 -12.29
C ASN A 342 11.18 2.47 -11.54
N ASP A 343 10.68 3.62 -12.01
CA ASP A 343 10.81 4.91 -11.32
C ASP A 343 10.03 4.97 -10.01
N VAL A 344 8.81 4.42 -10.01
CA VAL A 344 7.99 4.32 -8.79
C VAL A 344 8.65 3.38 -7.80
N SER A 345 9.11 2.21 -8.27
CA SER A 345 9.82 1.24 -7.44
C SER A 345 11.10 1.83 -6.83
N LEU A 346 11.89 2.55 -7.63
CA LEU A 346 13.10 3.20 -7.13
C LEU A 346 12.80 4.30 -6.13
N ALA A 347 11.77 5.12 -6.37
CA ALA A 347 11.38 6.18 -5.44
C ALA A 347 10.98 5.61 -4.08
N ILE A 348 10.15 4.56 -4.05
CA ILE A 348 9.73 3.91 -2.81
C ILE A 348 10.92 3.27 -2.10
N GLN A 349 11.81 2.58 -2.84
CA GLN A 349 13.01 2.00 -2.24
C GLN A 349 13.92 3.06 -1.62
N LYS A 350 14.04 4.24 -2.24
CA LYS A 350 14.80 5.37 -1.69
C LYS A 350 14.19 5.92 -0.41
N GLU A 351 12.87 6.03 -0.34
CA GLU A 351 12.17 6.45 0.88
C GLU A 351 12.35 5.44 2.02
N LEU A 352 12.20 4.15 1.74
CA LEU A 352 12.49 3.09 2.71
C LEU A 352 13.95 3.18 3.18
N TYR A 353 14.92 3.31 2.27
CA TYR A 353 16.31 3.45 2.67
C TYR A 353 16.57 4.72 3.50
N ALA A 354 15.93 5.84 3.16
CA ALA A 354 16.09 7.10 3.88
C ALA A 354 15.56 7.03 5.32
N GLU A 355 14.42 6.37 5.52
CA GLU A 355 13.80 6.19 6.82
C GLU A 355 14.57 5.19 7.69
N PHE A 356 14.75 3.97 7.18
CA PHE A 356 15.32 2.86 7.95
C PHE A 356 16.83 2.94 8.05
N LYS A 357 17.50 3.52 7.04
CA LYS A 357 18.97 3.58 6.90
C LYS A 357 19.65 2.22 6.95
N GLU A 358 18.89 1.16 6.66
CA GLU A 358 19.38 -0.20 6.67
C GLU A 358 20.17 -0.48 5.39
N PRO A 359 21.44 -0.93 5.47
CA PRO A 359 22.27 -1.17 4.29
C PRO A 359 21.62 -2.10 3.25
N GLY A 360 20.89 -3.13 3.70
CA GLY A 360 20.17 -4.06 2.81
C GLY A 360 19.03 -3.40 2.02
N PHE A 361 18.56 -2.22 2.43
CA PHE A 361 17.56 -1.45 1.68
C PHE A 361 18.18 -0.46 0.69
N ALA A 362 19.51 -0.41 0.56
CA ALA A 362 20.14 0.44 -0.45
C ALA A 362 19.63 0.08 -1.87
N PRO A 363 19.18 1.07 -2.68
CA PRO A 363 18.69 0.79 -4.02
C PRO A 363 19.74 0.11 -4.91
N ALA A 364 19.32 -0.94 -5.62
CA ALA A 364 20.18 -1.66 -6.55
C ALA A 364 20.64 -0.77 -7.72
N ALA A 365 21.92 -0.83 -8.07
CA ALA A 365 22.52 0.03 -9.08
C ALA A 365 21.91 -0.17 -10.48
N MET A 366 21.50 -1.40 -10.81
CA MET A 366 20.82 -1.76 -12.04
C MET A 366 19.43 -1.11 -12.09
N LEU A 367 18.70 -1.06 -10.97
CA LEU A 367 17.41 -0.36 -10.93
C LEU A 367 17.60 1.14 -11.17
N GLU A 368 18.61 1.75 -10.54
CA GLU A 368 18.96 3.15 -10.79
C GLU A 368 19.33 3.40 -12.26
N ALA A 369 20.13 2.51 -12.86
CA ALA A 369 20.53 2.61 -14.26
C ALA A 369 19.33 2.51 -15.22
N LYS A 370 18.37 1.60 -14.95
CA LYS A 370 17.13 1.49 -15.72
C LYS A 370 16.31 2.77 -15.70
N VAL A 371 16.15 3.37 -14.51
CA VAL A 371 15.41 4.62 -14.35
C VAL A 371 16.13 5.78 -15.06
N ALA A 372 17.46 5.88 -14.89
CA ALA A 372 18.26 6.91 -15.55
C ALA A 372 18.20 6.81 -17.09
N ALA A 373 18.06 5.61 -17.64
CA ALA A 373 17.89 5.36 -19.07
C ALA A 373 16.45 5.59 -19.57
N GLY A 374 15.48 5.91 -18.70
CA GLY A 374 14.07 6.03 -19.07
C GLY A 374 13.38 4.68 -19.36
N GLU A 375 13.97 3.58 -18.91
CA GLU A 375 13.44 2.23 -19.06
C GLU A 375 12.49 1.91 -17.88
N LEU A 376 11.29 2.51 -17.92
CA LEU A 376 10.32 2.52 -16.81
C LEU A 376 9.27 1.40 -16.86
N GLY A 377 9.50 0.35 -17.65
CA GLY A 377 8.59 -0.80 -17.77
C GLY A 377 7.48 -0.59 -18.80
N ARG A 378 6.28 -1.13 -18.51
CA ARG A 378 5.16 -1.18 -19.48
C ARG A 378 4.72 0.19 -19.98
N LYS A 379 4.85 1.23 -19.16
CA LYS A 379 4.43 2.60 -19.51
C LYS A 379 5.34 3.27 -20.56
N THR A 380 6.60 2.85 -20.64
CA THR A 380 7.59 3.30 -21.64
C THR A 380 7.91 2.23 -22.69
N LYS A 381 7.23 1.07 -22.65
CA LYS A 381 7.44 -0.09 -23.53
C LYS A 381 8.80 -0.78 -23.38
N VAL A 382 9.62 -0.35 -22.43
CA VAL A 382 10.92 -0.93 -22.12
C VAL A 382 11.24 -0.72 -20.65
N GLY A 383 11.73 -1.77 -19.99
CA GLY A 383 12.17 -1.82 -18.60
C GLY A 383 13.17 -2.96 -18.41
N PHE A 384 12.88 -3.90 -17.51
CA PHE A 384 13.59 -5.18 -17.47
C PHE A 384 13.24 -6.05 -18.68
N HIS A 385 12.02 -5.92 -19.18
CA HIS A 385 11.51 -6.52 -20.41
C HIS A 385 11.21 -5.47 -21.49
N ARG A 386 10.92 -5.93 -22.72
CA ARG A 386 10.42 -5.10 -23.84
C ARG A 386 8.96 -5.46 -24.14
N TYR A 387 8.11 -4.46 -24.41
CA TYR A 387 6.64 -4.58 -24.51
C TYR A 387 6.01 -3.92 -25.74
#